data_AF-A0A941RVJ6-F1
#
_entry.id   AF-A0A941RVJ6-F1
#
_cell.length_a   1.000
_cell.length_b   1.000
_cell.length_c   1.000
_cell.angle_alpha   90.00
_cell.angle_beta   90.00
_cell.angle_gamma   90.00
#
_symmetry.space_group_name_H-M   'P 1'
#
loop_
_entity.id
_entity.type
_entity.pdbx_description
1 polymer ?
#
loop_
_entity_poly.entity_id
_entity_poly.type
_entity_poly.pdbx_seq_one_letter_code
_entity_poly.pdbx_strand_id
1 'polypeptide(L)' 'PQAGSRVPEWDRDDIREIFVGSYRVIYRYDVDVEVVAVIHAARMLAERKPPGEAGLK' A
#
# COMPACT_ATOMS: atom_id res chain seq x y z
N PRO A 1 7.11 11.85 -13.45
CA PRO A 1 5.82 11.43 -12.83
C PRO A 1 5.31 10.03 -13.22
N GLN A 2 5.73 9.44 -14.34
CA GLN A 2 5.17 8.16 -14.82
C GLN A 2 5.86 6.91 -14.25
N ALA A 3 6.85 7.07 -13.37
CA ALA A 3 7.58 5.96 -12.76
C ALA A 3 6.74 5.14 -11.77
N GLY A 4 5.67 5.72 -11.21
CA GLY A 4 4.71 5.00 -10.38
C GLY A 4 3.71 4.19 -11.19
N SER A 5 3.23 3.09 -10.61
CA SER A 5 2.19 2.23 -11.19
C SER A 5 0.80 2.84 -10.99
N ARG A 6 -0.18 2.41 -11.78
CA ARG A 6 -1.59 2.74 -11.50
C ARG A 6 -2.00 2.11 -10.18
N VAL A 7 -2.75 2.85 -9.39
CA VAL A 7 -3.26 2.35 -8.12
C VAL A 7 -4.42 1.37 -8.39
N PRO A 8 -4.30 0.08 -8.04
CA PRO A 8 -5.31 -0.91 -8.39
C PRO A 8 -6.68 -0.68 -7.72
N GLU A 9 -6.72 0.05 -6.61
CA GLU A 9 -7.95 0.42 -5.91
C GLU A 9 -8.77 1.51 -6.63
N TRP A 10 -8.20 2.19 -7.63
CA TRP A 10 -8.87 3.27 -8.37
C TRP A 10 -8.75 3.10 -9.88
N ASP A 11 -9.87 3.17 -10.61
CA ASP A 11 -9.89 3.20 -12.08
C ASP A 11 -9.58 4.62 -12.59
N ARG A 12 -8.38 5.10 -12.24
CA ARG A 12 -7.90 6.45 -12.51
C ARG A 12 -6.43 6.43 -12.87
N ASP A 13 -6.11 6.85 -14.10
CA ASP A 13 -4.75 6.84 -14.62
C ASP A 13 -3.87 7.97 -14.06
N ASP A 14 -4.49 9.01 -13.51
CA ASP A 14 -3.83 10.17 -12.91
C ASP A 14 -3.37 9.92 -11.46
N ILE A 15 -3.87 8.86 -10.81
CA ILE A 15 -3.44 8.45 -9.48
C ILE A 15 -2.45 7.30 -9.60
N ARG A 16 -1.27 7.50 -9.01
CA ARG A 16 -0.16 6.55 -9.07
C ARG A 16 0.40 6.23 -7.71
N GLU A 17 1.02 5.06 -7.63
CA GLU A 17 1.78 4.61 -6.47
C GLU A 17 3.24 4.34 -6.79
N ILE A 18 4.10 4.60 -5.82
CA ILE A 18 5.49 4.15 -5.84
C ILE A 18 5.87 3.64 -4.45
N PHE A 19 6.72 2.61 -4.41
CA PHE A 19 7.27 2.07 -3.18
C PHE A 19 8.68 2.61 -2.95
N VAL A 20 8.90 3.19 -1.77
CA VAL A 20 10.22 3.69 -1.33
C VAL A 20 10.52 3.05 0.01
N GLY A 21 11.39 2.04 0.00
CA GLY A 21 11.62 1.18 1.16
C GLY A 21 10.32 0.52 1.63
N SER A 22 10.01 0.63 2.92
CA SER A 22 8.78 0.10 3.53
C SER A 22 7.59 1.07 3.43
N TYR A 23 7.60 2.04 2.53
CA TYR A 23 6.51 3.02 2.37
C TYR A 23 5.88 2.94 1.00
N ARG A 24 4.55 3.07 0.96
CA ARG A 24 3.73 3.28 -0.24
C ARG A 24 3.41 4.77 -0.33
N VAL A 25 3.90 5.43 -1.36
CA VAL A 25 3.58 6.83 -1.66
C VAL A 25 2.52 6.84 -2.75
N ILE A 26 1.40 7.50 -2.49
CA ILE A 26 0.32 7.71 -3.44
C ILE A 26 0.34 9.17 -3.84
N TYR A 27 0.40 9.44 -5.15
CA TYR A 27 0.39 10.78 -5.70
C TYR A 27 -0.57 10.88 -6.87
N ARG A 28 -1.08 12.08 -7.12
CA ARG A 28 -1.77 12.41 -8.36
C ARG A 28 -0.87 13.31 -9.21
N TYR A 29 -1.02 13.22 -10.53
CA TYR A 29 -0.30 14.11 -11.44
C TYR A 29 -1.22 14.56 -12.58
N ASP A 30 -1.25 15.87 -12.80
CA ASP A 30 -1.84 16.51 -13.98
C ASP A 30 -0.81 17.53 -14.49
N VAL A 31 -1.01 18.82 -14.22
CA VAL A 31 0.01 19.87 -14.45
C VAL A 31 1.14 19.78 -13.42
N ASP A 32 0.79 19.52 -12.16
CA ASP A 32 1.70 19.38 -11.03
C ASP A 32 1.61 17.99 -10.40
N VAL A 33 2.58 17.65 -9.55
CA VAL A 33 2.59 16.42 -8.76
C VAL A 33 2.19 16.74 -7.33
N GLU A 34 1.12 16.08 -6.86
CA GLU A 34 0.66 16.21 -5.48
C GLU A 34 0.72 14.87 -4.75
N VAL A 35 1.42 14.84 -3.61
CA VAL A 35 1.45 13.67 -2.74
C VAL A 35 0.17 13.66 -1.92
N VAL A 36 -0.67 12.65 -2.15
CA VAL A 36 -1.99 12.50 -1.51
C VAL A 36 -1.87 11.73 -0.20
N ALA A 37 -0.97 10.73 -0.17
CA ALA A 37 -0.73 9.93 1.04
C ALA A 37 0.67 9.31 1.06
N VAL A 38 1.18 9.10 2.28
CA VAL A 38 2.36 8.29 2.55
C VAL A 38 1.98 7.26 3.61
N ILE A 39 2.00 5.98 3.24
CA ILE A 39 1.54 4.87 4.08
C ILE A 39 2.72 3.95 4.39
N HIS A 40 2.92 3.63 5.67
CA HIS A 40 3.89 2.61 6.06
C HIS A 40 3.35 1.22 5.68
N ALA A 41 4.07 0.49 4.84
CA ALA A 41 3.68 -0.80 4.28
C ALA A 41 3.95 -2.00 5.22
N ALA A 42 4.39 -1.77 6.47
CA ALA A 42 4.41 -2.86 7.44
C ALA A 42 3.00 -3.38 7.66
N ARG A 43 2.85 -4.69 7.48
CA ARG A 43 1.67 -5.44 7.90
C ARG A 43 2.00 -6.13 9.21
N MET A 44 1.07 -6.11 10.16
CA MET A 44 1.13 -7.08 11.25
C MET A 44 1.01 -8.46 10.62
N LEU A 45 2.10 -9.24 10.66
CA LEU A 45 2.02 -10.66 10.34
C LEU A 45 1.06 -11.25 11.37
N ALA A 46 0.00 -11.92 10.89
CA ALA A 46 -0.93 -12.61 11.77
C ALA A 46 -0.10 -13.49 12.72
N GLU A 47 -0.33 -13.34 14.02
CA GLU A 47 0.35 -14.14 15.03
C GLU A 47 0.24 -15.60 14.61
N ARG A 48 1.40 -16.26 14.44
CA ARG A 48 1.41 -17.70 14.20
C ARG A 48 0.77 -18.33 15.43
N LYS A 49 -0.49 -18.73 15.33
CA LYS A 49 -1.10 -19.59 16.34
C LYS A 49 -0.22 -20.85 16.40
N PRO A 50 0.42 -21.17 17.54
CA PRO A 50 1.23 -22.37 17.64
C PRO A 50 0.35 -23.58 17.29
N PRO A 51 0.85 -24.57 16.52
CA PRO A 51 0.10 -25.79 16.27
C PRO A 51 -0.12 -26.48 17.62
N GLY A 52 -1.35 -26.47 18.13
CA GLY A 52 -1.69 -27.10 19.41
C GLY A 52 -2.92 -26.52 20.10
N GLU A 53 -3.25 -25.25 19.88
CA GLU A 53 -4.48 -24.66 20.44
C GLU A 53 -5.65 -24.84 19.48
N ALA A 54 -6.02 -26.08 19.21
CA ALA A 54 -7.41 -26.39 18.87
C ALA A 54 -8.19 -26.21 20.17
N GLY A 55 -9.08 -25.21 20.20
CA GLY A 55 -9.92 -24.94 21.36
C GLY A 55 -10.66 -26.21 21.75
N LEU A 56 -10.38 -26.70 22.97
CA LEU A 56 -11.27 -27.62 23.65
C LEU A 56 -12.56 -26.82 23.90
N LYS A 57 -13.64 -27.23 23.23
CA LYS A 57 -14.99 -26.76 23.55
C LYS A 57 -15.39 -27.23 24.94
#